data_AF-A0A954FCF4-F1
#
_entry.id   AF-A0A954FCF4-F1
#
_cell.length_a   1.000
_cell.length_b   1.000
_cell.length_c   1.000
_cell.angle_alpha   90.00
_cell.angle_beta   90.00
_cell.angle_gamma   90.00
#
_symmetry.space_group_name_H-M   'P 1'
#
loop_
_entity.id
_entity.type
_entity.pdbx_description
1 polymer ?
#
loop_
_entity_poly.entity_id
_entity_poly.type
_entity_poly.pdbx_seq_one_letter_code
_entity_poly.pdbx_strand_id
1 'polypeptide(L)'
;MDDDWESEYDADYPDESDFDEETSTIVCPNCGTDVYEEAPACPVCGEYISVDTHPFSERPRWWVSLGIVGVIATIIALIFLF
;
A
#
# COMPACT_ATOMS: atom_id res chain seq x y z
N MET A 1 -50.79 22.68 22.83
CA MET A 1 -49.40 22.45 23.24
C MET A 1 -48.50 22.55 22.01
N ASP A 2 -48.53 23.71 21.38
CA ASP A 2 -47.47 24.74 21.41
C ASP A 2 -46.03 24.22 21.48
N ASP A 3 -45.45 24.09 20.29
CA ASP A 3 -44.17 24.60 19.82
C ASP A 3 -43.16 25.08 20.90
N ASP A 4 -42.17 24.25 21.20
CA ASP A 4 -40.93 24.65 21.90
C ASP A 4 -39.74 23.97 21.20
N TRP A 5 -39.47 24.42 19.97
CA TRP A 5 -38.26 24.10 19.21
C TRP A 5 -37.23 25.22 19.42
N GLU A 6 -36.54 25.20 20.57
CA GLU A 6 -35.35 26.04 20.77
C GLU A 6 -34.20 25.52 19.90
N SER A 7 -34.08 26.11 18.71
CA SER A 7 -33.00 25.91 17.76
C SER A 7 -31.75 26.71 18.17
N GLU A 8 -31.02 26.23 19.18
CA GLU A 8 -29.65 26.69 19.43
C GLU A 8 -28.67 25.51 19.39
N TYR A 9 -28.79 24.72 18.33
CA TYR A 9 -27.69 23.86 17.87
C TYR A 9 -26.77 24.75 17.02
N ASP A 10 -26.01 25.57 17.74
CA ASP A 10 -24.95 26.41 17.20
C ASP A 10 -23.96 25.53 16.42
N ALA A 11 -23.64 26.02 15.22
CA ALA A 11 -22.96 25.29 14.17
C ALA A 11 -21.48 25.04 14.50
N ASP A 12 -21.19 23.87 15.04
CA ASP A 12 -19.86 23.25 14.96
C ASP A 12 -19.99 21.99 14.07
N TYR A 13 -20.52 22.17 12.85
CA TYR A 13 -20.46 21.13 11.83
C TYR A 13 -19.05 21.22 11.22
N PRO A 14 -18.19 20.21 11.40
CA PRO A 14 -16.86 20.21 10.78
C PRO A 14 -17.04 20.38 9.27
N ASP A 15 -16.24 21.29 8.70
CA ASP A 15 -16.28 21.59 7.27
C ASP A 15 -16.05 20.29 6.49
N GLU A 16 -16.98 19.97 5.59
CA GLU A 16 -17.01 18.75 4.79
C GLU A 16 -15.78 18.62 3.85
N SER A 17 -14.93 19.65 3.78
CA SER A 17 -13.65 19.64 3.06
C SER A 17 -12.47 18.99 3.82
N ASP A 18 -12.61 18.65 5.10
CA ASP A 18 -11.56 17.89 5.85
C ASP A 18 -11.68 16.36 5.70
N PHE A 19 -12.67 15.87 4.93
CA PHE A 19 -12.94 14.43 4.70
C PHE A 19 -12.51 13.94 3.31
N ASP A 20 -11.59 14.63 2.64
CA ASP A 20 -10.87 14.06 1.48
C ASP A 20 -9.84 13.03 1.98
N GLU A 21 -10.33 11.95 2.58
CA GLU A 21 -9.53 10.76 2.89
C GLU A 21 -9.10 10.18 1.53
N GLU A 22 -7.85 10.44 1.12
CA GLU A 22 -7.24 10.03 -0.15
C GLU A 22 -7.31 8.50 -0.32
N THR A 23 -8.47 8.02 -0.75
CA THR A 23 -8.71 6.60 -0.91
C THR A 23 -8.02 6.14 -2.20
N SER A 24 -6.80 5.66 -2.04
CA SER A 24 -5.97 5.19 -3.15
C SER A 24 -6.51 3.85 -3.66
N THR A 25 -6.89 3.82 -4.94
CA THR A 25 -7.34 2.62 -5.63
C THR A 25 -6.25 2.12 -6.58
N ILE A 26 -6.05 0.81 -6.62
CA ILE A 26 -5.16 0.11 -7.53
C ILE A 26 -5.96 -0.74 -8.52
N VAL A 27 -5.38 -0.96 -9.70
CA VAL A 27 -6.01 -1.78 -10.74
C VAL A 27 -5.72 -3.26 -10.46
N CYS A 28 -6.77 -4.07 -10.38
CA CYS A 28 -6.64 -5.51 -10.20
C CYS A 28 -5.91 -6.13 -11.40
N PRO A 29 -4.81 -6.89 -11.20
CA PRO A 29 -4.02 -7.47 -12.30
C PRO A 29 -4.76 -8.56 -13.08
N ASN A 30 -5.82 -9.14 -12.50
CA ASN A 30 -6.58 -10.24 -13.13
C ASN A 30 -7.76 -9.73 -13.97
N CYS A 31 -8.55 -8.79 -13.45
CA CYS A 31 -9.77 -8.32 -14.12
C CYS A 31 -9.73 -6.86 -14.59
N GLY A 32 -8.72 -6.08 -14.18
CA GLY A 32 -8.57 -4.69 -14.57
C GLY A 32 -9.54 -3.73 -13.89
N THR A 33 -10.30 -4.16 -12.88
CA THR A 33 -11.16 -3.28 -12.09
C THR A 33 -10.35 -2.46 -11.09
N ASP A 34 -10.81 -1.25 -10.81
CA ASP A 34 -10.29 -0.46 -9.70
C ASP A 34 -10.74 -1.07 -8.37
N VAL A 35 -9.78 -1.29 -7.47
CA VAL A 35 -9.97 -1.88 -6.14
C VAL A 35 -9.20 -1.03 -5.14
N TYR A 36 -9.75 -0.81 -3.94
CA TYR A 36 -9.03 -0.15 -2.86
C TYR A 36 -7.73 -0.89 -2.53
N GLU A 37 -6.64 -0.16 -2.33
CA GLU A 37 -5.32 -0.75 -2.04
C GLU A 37 -5.30 -1.58 -0.76
N GLU A 38 -6.16 -1.24 0.20
CA GLU A 38 -6.32 -1.94 1.47
C GLU A 38 -7.25 -3.17 1.37
N ALA A 39 -7.88 -3.40 0.22
CA ALA A 39 -8.78 -4.53 0.06
C ALA A 39 -7.97 -5.85 -0.03
N PRO A 40 -8.27 -6.85 0.83
CA PRO A 40 -7.53 -8.12 0.85
C PRO A 40 -7.75 -8.95 -0.43
N ALA A 41 -8.89 -8.78 -1.10
CA ALA A 41 -9.23 -9.48 -2.32
C ALA A 41 -10.12 -8.60 -3.22
N CYS A 42 -10.03 -8.82 -4.53
CA CYS A 42 -10.85 -8.12 -5.51
C CYS A 42 -12.33 -8.54 -5.36
N PRO A 43 -13.27 -7.60 -5.17
CA PRO A 43 -14.70 -7.92 -5.04
C PRO A 43 -15.35 -8.39 -6.35
N VAL A 44 -14.70 -8.15 -7.50
CA VAL A 44 -15.25 -8.51 -8.82
C VAL A 44 -14.84 -9.91 -9.25
N CYS A 45 -13.57 -10.27 -9.13
CA CYS A 45 -13.06 -11.57 -9.56
C CYS A 45 -12.75 -12.56 -8.41
N GLY A 46 -12.68 -12.08 -7.17
CA GLY A 46 -12.34 -12.90 -6.01
C GLY A 46 -10.85 -13.24 -5.87
N GLU A 47 -9.99 -12.69 -6.72
CA GLU A 47 -8.55 -12.91 -6.65
C GLU A 47 -7.92 -12.08 -5.52
N TYR A 48 -6.96 -12.66 -4.80
CA TYR A 48 -6.20 -11.93 -3.77
C TYR A 48 -5.31 -10.87 -4.42
N ILE A 49 -5.41 -9.63 -3.92
CA ILE A 49 -4.58 -8.54 -4.40
C ILE A 49 -3.22 -8.66 -3.70
N SER A 50 -2.29 -9.39 -4.32
CA SER A 50 -0.89 -9.34 -3.91
C SER A 50 -0.32 -8.01 -4.40
N VAL A 51 -0.28 -7.01 -3.52
CA VAL A 51 0.49 -5.80 -3.78
C VAL A 51 1.95 -6.23 -3.76
N ASP A 52 2.46 -6.60 -4.93
CA ASP A 52 3.88 -6.76 -5.21
C ASP A 52 4.54 -5.38 -5.09
N THR A 53 4.61 -4.88 -3.86
CA THR A 53 5.63 -3.92 -3.46
C THR A 53 6.94 -4.67 -3.68
N HIS A 54 7.48 -4.60 -4.89
CA HIS A 54 8.86 -4.97 -5.13
C HIS A 54 9.69 -3.78 -4.63
N PRO A 55 10.18 -3.75 -3.37
CA PRO A 55 11.05 -2.68 -2.87
C PRO A 55 12.38 -2.60 -3.64
N PHE A 56 12.58 -3.51 -4.60
CA PHE A 56 13.77 -3.62 -5.43
C PHE A 56 13.66 -2.92 -6.78
N SER A 57 12.52 -2.31 -7.15
CA SER A 57 12.39 -1.64 -8.46
C SER A 57 13.23 -0.35 -8.58
N GLU A 58 13.64 0.27 -7.47
CA GLU A 58 14.39 1.52 -7.46
C GLU A 58 15.90 1.37 -7.21
N ARG A 59 16.41 0.17 -6.92
CA ARG A 59 17.85 -0.05 -6.71
C ARG A 59 18.50 -0.42 -8.06
N PRO A 60 19.56 0.28 -8.51
CA PRO A 60 20.24 -0.06 -9.76
C PRO A 60 20.72 -1.52 -9.69
N ARG A 61 20.45 -2.31 -10.73
CA ARG A 61 20.78 -3.76 -10.78
C ARG A 61 22.24 -4.08 -10.42
N TRP A 62 23.15 -3.11 -10.61
CA TRP A 62 24.54 -3.20 -10.18
C TRP A 62 24.73 -3.35 -8.66
N TRP A 63 23.90 -2.70 -7.84
CA TRP A 63 23.96 -2.82 -6.37
C TRP A 63 23.63 -4.24 -5.89
N VAL A 64 22.63 -4.87 -6.52
CA VAL A 64 22.27 -6.27 -6.23
C VAL A 64 23.43 -7.19 -6.61
N SER A 65 24.07 -6.95 -7.75
CA SER A 65 25.24 -7.74 -8.18
C SER A 65 26.42 -7.61 -7.21
N LEU A 66 26.68 -6.42 -6.66
CA LEU A 66 27.73 -6.22 -5.66
C LEU A 66 27.44 -6.99 -4.36
N GLY A 67 26.19 -6.96 -3.89
CA GLY A 67 25.78 -7.73 -2.71
C GLY A 67 26.01 -9.23 -2.90
N ILE A 68 25.57 -9.77 -4.04
CA ILE A 68 25.74 -11.18 -4.39
C ILE A 68 27.23 -11.57 -4.48
N VAL A 69 28.04 -10.77 -5.16
CA VAL A 69 29.49 -11.02 -5.29
C VAL A 69 30.18 -11.01 -3.93
N GLY A 70 29.82 -10.09 -3.03
CA GLY A 70 30.35 -10.04 -1.68
C GLY A 70 30.04 -11.30 -0.88
N VAL A 71 28.79 -11.77 -0.90
CA VAL A 71 28.37 -13.01 -0.22
C VAL A 71 29.08 -14.24 -0.80
N ILE A 72 29.24 -14.33 -2.11
CA ILE A 72 29.96 -15.44 -2.75
C ILE A 72 31.44 -15.43 -2.33
N ALA A 73 32.09 -14.26 -2.32
CA ALA A 73 33.49 -14.12 -1.95
C ALA A 73 33.75 -14.55 -0.50
N THR A 74 32.87 -14.21 0.44
CA THR A 74 33.00 -14.63 1.85
C THR A 74 32.83 -16.13 2.01
N ILE A 75 31.86 -16.74 1.33
CA ILE A 75 31.65 -18.20 1.35
C ILE A 75 32.89 -18.93 0.80
N ILE A 76 33.44 -18.47 -0.34
CA ILE A 76 34.64 -19.06 -0.94
C ILE A 76 35.83 -18.95 0.02
N ALA A 77 36.03 -17.78 0.64
CA ALA A 77 37.11 -17.58 1.60
C ALA A 77 37.00 -18.54 2.79
N LEU A 78 35.79 -18.75 3.34
CA LEU A 78 35.57 -19.67 4.45
C LEU A 78 35.83 -21.14 4.07
N ILE A 79 35.45 -21.54 2.85
CA ILE A 79 35.69 -22.91 2.35
C ILE A 79 37.17 -23.17 2.08
N PHE A 80 37.91 -22.16 1.60
CA PHE A 80 39.36 -22.29 1.31
C PHE A 80 40.27 -22.09 2.53
N LEU A 81 39.77 -21.44 3.60
CA LEU A 81 40.50 -21.25 4.85
C LEU A 81 40.39 -22.50 5.76
N PHE A 82 39.34 -23.30 5.58
CA PHE A 82 39.15 -24.56 6.29
C PHE A 82 39.85 -25.73 5.57
#